data_AF-A0A9E2FWT0-F1
#
_entry.id   AF-A0A9E2FWT0-F1
#
_cell.length_a   1.000
_cell.length_b   1.000
_cell.length_c   1.000
_cell.angle_alpha   90.00
_cell.angle_beta   90.00
_cell.angle_gamma   90.00
#
_symmetry.space_group_name_H-M   'P 1'
#
loop_
_entity.id
_entity.type
_entity.pdbx_description
1 polymer ?
#
loop_
_entity_poly.entity_id
_entity_poly.type
_entity_poly.pdbx_seq_one_letter_code
_entity_poly.pdbx_strand_id
1 'polypeptide(L)'
;MADLKWKEAIEKVLEEEKKSLHYTAIAELIAERGYRKSLGATPQDTVSANLTTDINTNKEKSIFAKVDRGYYILRKFLDDSSQLLTDDEEPKESDTLNVIKPIKESNKIINAFGIYWNRSLVHWKTTPDLLGIQQIGATEVNFKDQIGIYLLHDGRETIYVGQAIDQTLGQRLKNHTTDRLGGRWDRFSWFGFYPVNENGKLNLEIKFKDLTVQNFGDILEAILIESIEPRQNRKQGNLFYGLEYLQQEAPEIKKKLKEQIIRELTDKL
;
A
#
# COMPACT_ATOMS: atom_id res chain seq x y z
N MET A 1 -10.58 6.49 24.73
CA MET A 1 -10.48 5.90 23.38
C MET A 1 -10.14 4.43 23.55
N ALA A 2 -10.92 3.54 22.95
CA ALA A 2 -10.70 2.11 23.04
C ALA A 2 -9.45 1.73 22.24
N ASP A 3 -8.60 0.86 22.78
CA ASP A 3 -7.52 0.20 22.03
C ASP A 3 -7.94 -1.25 21.83
N LEU A 4 -8.83 -1.46 20.85
CA LEU A 4 -9.44 -2.75 20.59
C LEU A 4 -8.43 -3.72 19.98
N LYS A 5 -8.61 -5.02 20.24
CA LYS A 5 -7.88 -6.05 19.49
C LYS A 5 -8.29 -6.02 18.02
N TRP A 6 -7.42 -6.52 17.13
CA TRP A 6 -7.69 -6.51 15.69
C TRP A 6 -9.05 -7.10 15.32
N LYS A 7 -9.39 -8.29 15.82
CA LYS A 7 -10.67 -8.93 15.55
C LYS A 7 -11.87 -8.07 15.97
N GLU A 8 -11.82 -7.47 17.16
CA GLU A 8 -12.89 -6.60 17.68
C GLU A 8 -13.01 -5.30 16.88
N ALA A 9 -11.88 -4.72 16.45
CA ALA A 9 -11.86 -3.52 15.63
C ALA A 9 -12.44 -3.79 14.22
N ILE A 10 -12.09 -4.93 13.61
CA ILE A 10 -12.61 -5.37 12.31
C ILE A 10 -14.12 -5.62 12.40
N GLU A 11 -14.57 -6.35 13.41
CA GLU A 11 -15.99 -6.61 13.65
C GLU A 11 -16.76 -5.30 13.79
N LYS A 12 -16.25 -4.35 14.59
CA LYS A 12 -16.90 -3.06 14.80
C LYS A 12 -17.02 -2.23 13.52
N VAL A 13 -15.98 -2.20 12.67
CA VAL A 13 -16.06 -1.49 11.38
C VAL A 13 -17.12 -2.11 10.47
N LEU A 14 -17.11 -3.44 10.32
CA LEU A 14 -18.07 -4.13 9.46
C LEU A 14 -19.51 -4.04 10.02
N GLU A 15 -19.66 -3.97 11.34
CA GLU A 15 -20.94 -3.76 12.02
C GLU A 15 -21.56 -2.40 11.69
N GLU A 16 -20.74 -1.36 11.70
CA GLU A 16 -21.18 0.01 11.46
C GLU A 16 -21.45 0.25 9.97
N GLU A 17 -20.63 -0.30 9.09
CA GLU A 17 -20.75 -0.14 7.64
C GLU A 17 -21.85 -1.02 7.03
N LYS A 18 -22.18 -2.16 7.65
CA LYS A 18 -23.24 -3.09 7.22
C LYS A 18 -23.15 -3.53 5.75
N LYS A 19 -21.95 -3.48 5.16
CA LYS A 19 -21.67 -3.87 3.78
C LYS A 19 -20.35 -4.61 3.67
N SER A 20 -20.11 -5.26 2.54
CA SER A 20 -18.81 -5.86 2.26
C SER A 20 -17.76 -4.78 2.01
N LEU A 21 -16.62 -4.89 2.66
CA LEU A 21 -15.50 -3.96 2.51
C LEU A 21 -14.23 -4.72 2.13
N HIS A 22 -13.37 -4.04 1.36
CA HIS A 22 -12.02 -4.54 1.11
C HIS A 22 -11.16 -4.43 2.39
N TYR A 23 -10.26 -5.39 2.64
CA TYR A 23 -9.45 -5.41 3.87
C TYR A 23 -8.62 -4.14 4.12
N THR A 24 -8.24 -3.44 3.06
CA THR A 24 -7.52 -2.15 3.16
C THR A 24 -8.43 -1.04 3.69
N ALA A 25 -9.66 -0.93 3.16
CA ALA A 25 -10.66 0.03 3.63
C ALA A 25 -11.04 -0.25 5.09
N ILE A 26 -11.10 -1.52 5.48
CA ILE A 26 -11.29 -1.89 6.90
C ILE A 26 -10.15 -1.33 7.75
N ALA A 27 -8.89 -1.51 7.33
CA ALA A 27 -7.73 -1.02 8.07
C ALA A 27 -7.71 0.52 8.16
N GLU A 28 -8.07 1.23 7.09
CA GLU A 28 -8.19 2.70 7.07
C GLU A 28 -9.27 3.17 8.05
N LEU A 29 -10.47 2.59 7.99
CA LEU A 29 -11.57 2.94 8.90
C LEU A 29 -11.24 2.67 10.37
N ILE A 30 -10.47 1.60 10.67
CA ILE A 30 -9.97 1.33 12.03
C ILE A 30 -9.10 2.49 12.54
N ALA A 31 -8.24 3.03 11.68
CA ALA A 31 -7.36 4.15 12.01
C ALA A 31 -8.14 5.46 12.15
N GLU A 32 -8.99 5.78 11.18
CA GLU A 32 -9.80 7.01 11.15
C GLU A 32 -10.74 7.11 12.36
N ARG A 33 -11.39 6.01 12.72
CA ARG A 33 -12.30 5.96 13.88
C ARG A 33 -11.57 5.80 15.21
N GLY A 34 -10.25 5.66 15.19
CA GLY A 34 -9.43 5.52 16.39
C GLY A 34 -9.77 4.26 17.21
N TYR A 35 -10.18 3.17 16.54
CA TYR A 35 -10.50 1.91 17.20
C TYR A 35 -9.27 1.16 17.69
N ARG A 36 -8.10 1.47 17.11
CA ARG A 36 -6.82 0.92 17.52
C ARG A 36 -5.73 1.97 17.34
N LYS A 37 -4.79 2.03 18.29
CA LYS A 37 -3.63 2.94 18.21
C LYS A 37 -2.41 2.30 17.58
N SER A 38 -2.14 1.04 17.94
CA SER A 38 -0.95 0.31 17.46
C SER A 38 -1.26 -0.48 16.20
N LEU A 39 -1.10 0.17 15.05
CA LEU A 39 -1.40 -0.39 13.73
C LEU A 39 -0.26 -1.23 13.13
N GLY A 40 0.97 -1.02 13.57
CA GLY A 40 2.14 -1.69 13.01
C GLY A 40 2.49 -1.18 11.60
N ALA A 41 3.41 -1.85 10.92
CA ALA A 41 3.91 -1.41 9.61
C ALA A 41 3.02 -1.79 8.42
N THR A 42 2.30 -2.91 8.55
CA THR A 42 1.43 -3.47 7.51
C THR A 42 0.01 -3.74 8.05
N PRO A 43 -0.73 -2.70 8.50
CA PRO A 43 -2.06 -2.87 9.07
C PRO A 43 -3.04 -3.59 8.12
N GLN A 44 -2.94 -3.35 6.81
CA GLN A 44 -3.83 -3.95 5.82
C GLN A 44 -3.61 -5.47 5.71
N ASP A 45 -2.33 -5.90 5.66
CA ASP A 45 -1.98 -7.33 5.69
C ASP A 45 -2.38 -7.97 7.03
N THR A 46 -2.24 -7.22 8.13
CA THR A 46 -2.64 -7.68 9.47
C THR A 46 -4.15 -7.93 9.54
N VAL A 47 -4.98 -7.05 8.96
CA VAL A 47 -6.43 -7.24 8.86
C VAL A 47 -6.75 -8.46 8.01
N SER A 48 -6.15 -8.58 6.83
CA SER A 48 -6.33 -9.72 5.92
C SER A 48 -5.97 -11.06 6.58
N ALA A 49 -4.86 -11.10 7.32
CA ALA A 49 -4.42 -12.27 8.08
C ALA A 49 -5.42 -12.65 9.18
N ASN A 50 -5.89 -11.68 9.99
CA ASN A 50 -6.88 -11.94 11.03
C ASN A 50 -8.18 -12.52 10.46
N LEU A 51 -8.70 -11.94 9.38
CA LEU A 51 -9.91 -12.40 8.69
C LEU A 51 -9.73 -13.82 8.13
N THR A 52 -8.64 -14.04 7.41
CA THR A 52 -8.36 -15.33 6.74
C THR A 52 -8.10 -16.44 7.76
N THR A 53 -7.33 -16.17 8.81
CA THR A 53 -7.10 -17.12 9.90
C THR A 53 -8.40 -17.48 10.60
N ASP A 54 -9.24 -16.50 10.96
CA ASP A 54 -10.52 -16.78 11.63
C ASP A 54 -11.46 -17.63 10.77
N ILE A 55 -11.59 -17.28 9.48
CA ILE A 55 -12.42 -18.03 8.52
C ILE A 55 -11.89 -19.45 8.34
N ASN A 56 -10.58 -19.64 8.21
CA ASN A 56 -10.00 -20.97 8.02
C ASN A 56 -10.13 -21.85 9.27
N THR A 57 -9.94 -21.27 10.46
CA THR A 57 -10.06 -21.99 11.73
C THR A 57 -11.52 -22.34 12.07
N ASN A 58 -12.44 -21.39 11.88
CA ASN A 58 -13.83 -21.54 12.33
C ASN A 58 -14.80 -21.96 11.22
N LYS A 59 -14.41 -21.87 9.94
CA LYS A 59 -15.23 -22.18 8.76
C LYS A 59 -16.59 -21.48 8.83
N GLU A 60 -17.69 -22.22 8.71
CA GLU A 60 -19.07 -21.68 8.79
C GLU A 60 -19.43 -21.07 10.14
N LYS A 61 -18.66 -21.34 11.20
CA LYS A 61 -18.86 -20.72 12.52
C LYS A 61 -18.16 -19.37 12.66
N SER A 62 -17.37 -18.95 11.67
CA SER A 62 -16.75 -17.62 11.69
C SER A 62 -17.82 -16.53 11.56
N ILE A 63 -17.68 -15.47 12.35
CA ILE A 63 -18.51 -14.26 12.23
C ILE A 63 -18.24 -13.50 10.91
N PHE A 64 -17.11 -13.78 10.26
CA PHE A 64 -16.72 -13.18 9.00
C PHE A 64 -17.05 -14.12 7.83
N ALA A 65 -17.38 -13.53 6.69
CA ALA A 65 -17.54 -14.22 5.42
C ALA A 65 -16.76 -13.47 4.35
N LYS A 66 -16.07 -14.22 3.48
CA LYS A 66 -15.38 -13.69 2.30
C LYS A 66 -16.34 -13.75 1.11
N VAL A 67 -16.66 -12.60 0.53
CA VAL A 67 -17.60 -12.50 -0.60
C VAL A 67 -16.89 -12.43 -1.95
N ASP A 68 -15.68 -11.85 -1.98
CA ASP A 68 -14.84 -11.76 -3.17
C ASP A 68 -13.35 -11.66 -2.77
N ARG A 69 -12.44 -11.54 -3.74
CA ARG A 69 -11.02 -11.35 -3.54
C ARG A 69 -10.75 -10.08 -2.75
N GLY A 70 -10.41 -10.27 -1.47
CA GLY A 70 -10.08 -9.18 -0.55
C GLY A 70 -11.29 -8.50 0.07
N TYR A 71 -12.52 -8.88 -0.29
CA TYR A 71 -13.76 -8.33 0.25
C TYR A 71 -14.37 -9.25 1.31
N TYR A 72 -14.73 -8.65 2.44
CA TYR A 72 -15.24 -9.35 3.62
C TYR A 72 -16.47 -8.63 4.19
N ILE A 73 -17.36 -9.41 4.80
CA ILE A 73 -18.58 -8.93 5.47
C ILE A 73 -18.81 -9.73 6.76
N LEU A 74 -19.63 -9.21 7.68
CA LEU A 74 -20.16 -10.02 8.78
C LEU A 74 -21.22 -11.00 8.25
N ARG A 75 -21.10 -12.27 8.63
CA ARG A 75 -21.97 -13.36 8.17
C ARG A 75 -23.45 -13.09 8.42
N LYS A 76 -23.79 -12.45 9.54
CA LYS A 76 -25.18 -12.07 9.85
C LYS A 76 -25.82 -11.12 8.84
N PHE A 77 -25.02 -10.38 8.05
CA PHE A 77 -25.49 -9.52 6.96
C PHE A 77 -25.45 -10.22 5.60
N LEU A 78 -24.81 -11.39 5.50
CA LEU A 78 -24.80 -12.21 4.30
C LEU A 78 -26.19 -12.83 4.05
N ASP A 79 -26.86 -13.24 5.14
CA ASP A 79 -28.16 -13.92 5.11
C ASP A 79 -29.34 -12.94 4.98
N ASP A 80 -29.11 -11.64 5.17
CA ASP A 80 -30.13 -10.59 5.16
C ASP A 80 -29.95 -9.67 3.94
N SER A 81 -30.35 -10.19 2.77
CA SER A 81 -30.33 -9.47 1.48
C SER A 81 -31.19 -8.19 1.45
N SER A 82 -31.90 -7.87 2.54
CA SER A 82 -32.73 -6.67 2.70
C SER A 82 -31.97 -5.44 3.25
N GLN A 83 -30.73 -5.58 3.72
CA GLN A 83 -29.97 -4.48 4.37
C GLN A 83 -28.72 -4.00 3.61
N LEU A 84 -28.45 -4.54 2.42
CA LEU A 84 -27.36 -4.04 1.57
C LEU A 84 -27.73 -2.65 1.04
N LEU A 85 -27.06 -1.60 1.55
CA LEU A 85 -27.10 -0.28 0.94
C LEU A 85 -26.46 -0.39 -0.46
N THR A 86 -27.30 -0.32 -1.49
CA THR A 86 -26.86 -0.18 -2.87
C THR A 86 -26.82 1.32 -3.14
N ASP A 87 -25.62 1.89 -3.15
CA ASP A 87 -25.42 3.14 -3.87
C ASP A 87 -25.37 2.78 -5.35
N ASP A 88 -26.25 3.42 -6.13
CA ASP A 88 -26.37 3.28 -7.56
C ASP A 88 -25.01 3.50 -8.26
N GLU A 89 -24.47 2.45 -8.89
CA GLU A 89 -24.04 2.48 -10.29
C GLU A 89 -23.75 1.05 -10.83
N GLU A 90 -24.57 0.70 -11.83
CA GLU A 90 -24.49 -0.36 -12.85
C GLU A 90 -24.84 -1.84 -12.56
N PRO A 91 -25.48 -2.53 -13.54
CA PRO A 91 -26.37 -3.66 -13.29
C PRO A 91 -25.66 -5.02 -13.26
N LYS A 92 -26.25 -5.88 -12.43
CA LYS A 92 -25.96 -7.31 -12.25
C LYS A 92 -26.19 -8.11 -13.54
N GLU A 93 -25.26 -8.98 -13.88
CA GLU A 93 -25.62 -10.31 -14.37
C GLU A 93 -25.52 -11.29 -13.21
N SER A 94 -26.70 -11.73 -12.77
CA SER A 94 -26.91 -12.88 -11.91
C SER A 94 -26.64 -14.15 -12.70
N ASP A 95 -25.76 -15.02 -12.20
CA ASP A 95 -26.04 -16.45 -12.28
C ASP A 95 -25.32 -17.28 -11.21
N THR A 96 -26.16 -17.95 -10.42
CA THR A 96 -25.91 -19.17 -9.65
C THR A 96 -24.95 -19.14 -8.46
N LEU A 97 -25.55 -19.38 -7.29
CA LEU A 97 -24.97 -20.07 -6.14
C LEU A 97 -24.15 -21.29 -6.60
N ASN A 98 -22.83 -21.17 -6.68
CA ASN A 98 -21.95 -22.33 -6.82
C ASN A 98 -20.53 -22.05 -6.33
N VAL A 99 -20.20 -22.74 -5.24
CA VAL A 99 -18.86 -23.17 -4.84
C VAL A 99 -17.81 -22.07 -4.77
N ILE A 100 -17.53 -21.59 -3.55
CA ILE A 100 -16.32 -20.86 -3.20
C ILE A 100 -15.12 -21.75 -3.53
N LYS A 101 -14.64 -21.72 -4.78
CA LYS A 101 -13.32 -22.22 -5.14
C LYS A 101 -12.33 -21.31 -4.41
N PRO A 102 -11.32 -21.86 -3.72
CA PRO A 102 -10.30 -21.04 -3.09
C PRO A 102 -9.62 -20.24 -4.20
N ILE A 103 -9.84 -18.93 -4.21
CA ILE A 103 -9.12 -17.98 -5.06
C ILE A 103 -7.64 -18.17 -4.72
N LYS A 104 -6.91 -18.81 -5.64
CA LYS A 104 -5.48 -19.10 -5.50
C LYS A 104 -4.76 -17.78 -5.26
N GLU A 105 -4.07 -17.66 -4.13
CA GLU A 105 -3.29 -16.48 -3.78
C GLU A 105 -2.34 -16.17 -4.95
N SER A 106 -2.52 -15.00 -5.57
CA SER A 106 -1.62 -14.53 -6.62
C SER A 106 -0.24 -14.33 -6.02
N ASN A 107 0.78 -14.99 -6.56
CA ASN A 107 2.17 -14.73 -6.20
C ASN A 107 2.49 -13.25 -6.49
N LYS A 108 2.56 -12.42 -5.45
CA LYS A 108 2.84 -10.98 -5.56
C LYS A 108 4.34 -10.79 -5.85
N ILE A 109 4.69 -10.38 -7.07
CA ILE A 109 6.09 -9.98 -7.39
C ILE A 109 6.38 -8.59 -6.82
N ILE A 110 5.47 -7.65 -7.06
CA ILE A 110 5.52 -6.33 -6.44
C ILE A 110 4.89 -6.45 -5.07
N ASN A 111 5.63 -6.03 -4.04
CA ASN A 111 5.20 -6.14 -2.65
C ASN A 111 5.01 -4.79 -1.97
N ALA A 112 5.58 -3.72 -2.54
CA ALA A 112 5.36 -2.36 -2.10
C ALA A 112 5.62 -1.43 -3.28
N PHE A 113 4.91 -0.31 -3.35
CA PHE A 113 5.22 0.72 -4.34
C PHE A 113 4.93 2.11 -3.77
N GLY A 114 5.50 3.13 -4.41
CA GLY A 114 5.22 4.53 -4.11
C GLY A 114 5.11 5.32 -5.40
N ILE A 115 4.10 6.17 -5.50
CA ILE A 115 3.81 6.96 -6.69
C ILE A 115 4.09 8.44 -6.44
N TYR A 116 4.81 9.08 -7.37
CA TYR A 116 5.09 10.53 -7.37
C TYR A 116 5.68 11.07 -6.06
N TRP A 117 6.52 10.29 -5.38
CA TRP A 117 7.26 10.74 -4.19
C TRP A 117 8.11 11.96 -4.54
N ASN A 118 8.03 13.00 -3.71
CA ASN A 118 8.69 14.27 -3.90
C ASN A 118 10.17 14.17 -3.54
N ARG A 119 11.03 14.55 -4.48
CA ARG A 119 12.48 14.56 -4.32
C ARG A 119 12.94 15.43 -3.16
N SER A 120 12.28 16.57 -2.94
CA SER A 120 12.64 17.53 -1.90
C SER A 120 12.34 17.05 -0.49
N LEU A 121 11.51 16.02 -0.32
CA LEU A 121 11.18 15.43 0.98
C LEU A 121 12.18 14.33 1.41
N VAL A 122 13.18 14.03 0.58
CA VAL A 122 14.24 13.07 0.87
C VAL A 122 15.51 13.80 1.31
N HIS A 123 16.11 13.36 2.42
CA HIS A 123 17.42 13.84 2.82
C HIS A 123 18.54 13.11 2.05
N TRP A 124 19.03 13.72 0.98
CA TRP A 124 20.00 13.14 0.02
C TRP A 124 21.45 12.98 0.52
N LYS A 125 21.65 12.19 1.58
CA LYS A 125 22.98 11.70 2.02
C LYS A 125 23.52 10.59 1.10
N THR A 126 24.68 10.00 1.43
CA THR A 126 25.30 8.94 0.61
C THR A 126 24.36 7.76 0.37
N THR A 127 23.68 7.31 1.43
CA THR A 127 22.62 6.30 1.39
C THR A 127 21.32 6.92 1.93
N PRO A 128 20.51 7.56 1.05
CA PRO A 128 19.32 8.27 1.50
C PRO A 128 18.28 7.29 2.03
N ASP A 129 17.64 7.65 3.15
CA ASP A 129 16.49 6.92 3.64
C ASP A 129 15.26 7.30 2.80
N LEU A 130 14.44 6.29 2.46
CA LEU A 130 13.23 6.45 1.66
C LEU A 130 12.05 6.04 2.53
N LEU A 131 11.51 6.99 3.27
CA LEU A 131 10.54 6.72 4.33
C LEU A 131 9.11 6.75 3.79
N GLY A 132 8.30 5.77 4.17
CA GLY A 132 6.88 5.72 3.81
C GLY A 132 6.02 4.99 4.84
N ILE A 133 4.71 5.24 4.80
CA ILE A 133 3.69 4.60 5.63
C ILE A 133 2.57 4.03 4.75
N GLN A 134 2.01 2.88 5.12
CA GLN A 134 0.90 2.28 4.35
C GLN A 134 -0.42 3.05 4.52
N GLN A 135 -0.62 3.63 5.70
CA GLN A 135 -1.78 4.49 6.02
C GLN A 135 -1.46 5.37 7.23
N ILE A 136 -2.32 6.36 7.50
CA ILE A 136 -2.18 7.24 8.66
C ILE A 136 -2.15 6.41 9.96
N GLY A 137 -1.17 6.69 10.81
CA GLY A 137 -0.96 5.99 12.08
C GLY A 137 -0.21 4.66 11.97
N ALA A 138 0.11 4.19 10.76
CA ALA A 138 1.00 3.04 10.57
C ALA A 138 2.45 3.40 10.93
N THR A 139 3.23 2.37 11.28
CA THR A 139 4.67 2.50 11.51
C THR A 139 5.37 2.82 10.20
N GLU A 140 6.32 3.75 10.26
CA GLU A 140 7.18 4.12 9.14
C GLU A 140 8.10 2.97 8.71
N VAL A 141 8.26 2.82 7.40
CA VAL A 141 9.10 1.81 6.74
C VAL A 141 10.12 2.52 5.87
N ASN A 142 11.37 2.04 5.91
CA ASN A 142 12.44 2.58 5.08
C ASN A 142 12.71 1.67 3.87
N PHE A 143 12.54 2.22 2.68
CA PHE A 143 12.66 1.54 1.40
C PHE A 143 14.02 1.74 0.71
N LYS A 144 15.02 2.31 1.39
CA LYS A 144 16.34 2.56 0.77
C LYS A 144 16.99 1.32 0.17
N ASP A 145 16.79 0.16 0.82
CA ASP A 145 17.39 -1.13 0.45
C ASP A 145 16.49 -1.92 -0.52
N GLN A 146 15.38 -1.34 -0.96
CA GLN A 146 14.47 -1.96 -1.92
C GLN A 146 15.17 -2.20 -3.26
N ILE A 147 14.73 -3.23 -3.99
CA ILE A 147 15.07 -3.47 -5.39
C ILE A 147 13.81 -3.48 -6.25
N GLY A 148 13.97 -3.23 -7.54
CA GLY A 148 12.86 -3.28 -8.50
C GLY A 148 13.00 -2.28 -9.62
N ILE A 149 11.89 -1.64 -9.99
CA ILE A 149 11.81 -0.67 -11.08
C ILE A 149 11.48 0.70 -10.49
N TYR A 150 12.08 1.76 -11.03
CA TYR A 150 11.75 3.13 -10.68
C TYR A 150 11.62 4.02 -11.91
N LEU A 151 10.89 5.10 -11.72
CA LEU A 151 10.61 6.13 -12.70
C LEU A 151 11.00 7.48 -12.12
N LEU A 152 11.60 8.33 -12.94
CA LEU A 152 11.86 9.74 -12.58
C LEU A 152 10.92 10.61 -13.41
N HIS A 153 10.35 11.61 -12.75
CA HIS A 153 9.33 12.48 -13.32
C HIS A 153 9.74 13.95 -13.25
N ASP A 154 9.33 14.70 -14.26
CA ASP A 154 9.28 16.16 -14.26
C ASP A 154 7.80 16.58 -14.30
N GLY A 155 7.26 16.94 -13.14
CA GLY A 155 5.82 17.19 -12.99
C GLY A 155 5.00 15.92 -13.24
N ARG A 156 4.32 15.83 -14.39
CA ARG A 156 3.52 14.66 -14.81
C ARG A 156 4.20 13.84 -15.90
N GLU A 157 5.33 14.28 -16.42
CA GLU A 157 6.04 13.56 -17.48
C GLU A 157 7.05 12.59 -16.89
N THR A 158 6.97 11.31 -17.29
CA THR A 158 8.03 10.33 -17.01
C THR A 158 9.18 10.56 -17.97
N ILE A 159 10.33 10.98 -17.44
CA ILE A 159 11.51 11.32 -18.24
C ILE A 159 12.59 10.22 -18.24
N TYR A 160 12.49 9.26 -17.32
CA TYR A 160 13.43 8.15 -17.21
C TYR A 160 12.79 6.96 -16.51
N VAL A 161 13.08 5.76 -17.00
CA VAL A 161 12.74 4.49 -16.36
C VAL A 161 14.03 3.71 -16.15
N GLY A 162 14.21 3.17 -14.95
CA GLY A 162 15.40 2.42 -14.59
C GLY A 162 15.10 1.23 -13.69
N GLN A 163 16.07 0.33 -13.61
CA GLN A 163 16.05 -0.79 -12.68
C GLN A 163 17.05 -0.55 -11.54
N ALA A 164 16.70 -1.05 -10.37
CA ALA A 164 17.51 -1.10 -9.16
C ALA A 164 17.59 -2.56 -8.71
N ILE A 165 18.45 -3.35 -9.37
CA ILE A 165 18.67 -4.78 -9.06
C ILE A 165 20.08 -4.99 -8.52
N ASP A 166 21.10 -4.55 -9.28
CA ASP A 166 22.51 -4.65 -8.86
C ASP A 166 22.88 -3.64 -7.75
N GLN A 167 22.06 -2.61 -7.59
CA GLN A 167 22.18 -1.58 -6.55
C GLN A 167 20.80 -1.30 -5.98
N THR A 168 20.75 -0.92 -4.71
CA THR A 168 19.50 -0.58 -4.04
C THR A 168 18.84 0.66 -4.63
N LEU A 169 17.53 0.78 -4.43
CA LEU A 169 16.71 1.89 -4.91
C LEU A 169 17.26 3.23 -4.40
N GLY A 170 17.58 3.32 -3.11
CA GLY A 170 18.15 4.53 -2.51
C GLY A 170 19.46 4.95 -3.18
N GLN A 171 20.35 4.00 -3.47
CA GLN A 171 21.62 4.30 -4.14
C GLN A 171 21.41 4.73 -5.59
N ARG A 172 20.54 4.05 -6.34
CA ARG A 172 20.23 4.40 -7.74
C ARG A 172 19.64 5.79 -7.85
N LEU A 173 18.65 6.13 -7.00
CA LEU A 173 18.06 7.46 -6.95
C LEU A 173 19.09 8.52 -6.53
N LYS A 174 19.97 8.19 -5.57
CA LYS A 174 21.05 9.11 -5.16
C LYS A 174 21.98 9.45 -6.32
N ASN A 175 22.37 8.47 -7.13
CA ASN A 175 23.25 8.70 -8.29
C ASN A 175 22.61 9.70 -9.28
N HIS A 176 21.29 9.59 -9.48
CA HIS A 176 20.50 10.52 -10.31
C HIS A 176 20.34 11.93 -9.72
N THR A 177 20.85 12.20 -8.53
CA THR A 177 20.90 13.57 -8.00
C THR A 177 22.09 14.38 -8.50
N THR A 178 23.11 13.72 -9.04
CA THR A 178 24.39 14.32 -9.42
C THR A 178 24.80 14.04 -10.86
N ASP A 179 24.15 13.09 -11.53
CA ASP A 179 24.46 12.76 -12.92
C ASP A 179 23.78 13.73 -13.92
N ARG A 180 23.76 13.35 -15.21
CA ARG A 180 23.13 14.16 -16.28
C ARG A 180 21.63 14.43 -16.08
N LEU A 181 20.95 13.68 -15.20
CA LEU A 181 19.55 13.84 -14.84
C LEU A 181 19.36 14.69 -13.57
N GLY A 182 20.43 15.05 -12.85
CA GLY A 182 20.38 15.71 -11.54
C GLY A 182 19.50 16.95 -11.41
N GLY A 183 19.29 17.70 -12.50
CA GLY A 183 18.42 18.89 -12.52
C GLY A 183 17.08 18.70 -13.25
N ARG A 184 16.75 17.48 -13.68
CA ARG A 184 15.65 17.22 -14.63
C ARG A 184 14.41 16.56 -14.02
N TRP A 185 14.45 16.21 -12.74
CA TRP A 185 13.34 15.53 -12.08
C TRP A 185 13.06 16.11 -10.69
N ASP A 186 11.78 16.15 -10.35
CA ASP A 186 11.24 16.65 -9.08
C ASP A 186 10.50 15.56 -8.29
N ARG A 187 10.12 14.46 -8.96
CA ARG A 187 9.40 13.34 -8.35
C ARG A 187 9.91 11.99 -8.86
N PHE A 188 9.60 10.93 -8.12
CA PHE A 188 9.93 9.58 -8.52
C PHE A 188 8.82 8.60 -8.10
N SER A 189 8.60 7.57 -8.91
CA SER A 189 7.80 6.42 -8.54
C SER A 189 8.68 5.18 -8.48
N TRP A 190 8.29 4.19 -7.69
CA TRP A 190 9.04 2.95 -7.56
C TRP A 190 8.12 1.77 -7.29
N PHE A 191 8.48 0.60 -7.80
CA PHE A 191 7.78 -0.68 -7.63
C PHE A 191 8.78 -1.70 -7.10
N GLY A 192 8.61 -2.08 -5.84
CA GLY A 192 9.57 -2.84 -5.05
C GLY A 192 9.26 -4.32 -4.96
N PHE A 193 10.31 -5.15 -4.98
CA PHE A 193 10.19 -6.61 -4.95
C PHE A 193 10.29 -7.21 -3.54
N TYR A 194 11.02 -6.57 -2.62
CA TYR A 194 11.12 -7.05 -1.24
C TYR A 194 9.84 -6.74 -0.46
N PRO A 195 9.21 -7.75 0.18
CA PRO A 195 8.08 -7.52 1.05
C PRO A 195 8.50 -6.88 2.37
N VAL A 196 7.55 -6.21 3.00
CA VAL A 196 7.70 -5.61 4.33
C VAL A 196 7.19 -6.62 5.35
N ASN A 197 7.97 -6.88 6.39
CA ASN A 197 7.54 -7.73 7.50
C ASN A 197 6.77 -6.93 8.57
N GLU A 198 6.19 -7.63 9.54
CA GLU A 198 5.38 -7.03 10.62
C GLU A 198 6.13 -5.97 11.45
N ASN A 199 7.47 -6.05 11.48
CA ASN A 199 8.34 -5.10 12.18
C ASN A 199 8.73 -3.87 11.33
N GLY A 200 8.18 -3.74 10.11
CA GLY A 200 8.49 -2.63 9.21
C GLY A 200 9.86 -2.71 8.55
N LYS A 201 10.44 -3.90 8.44
CA LYS A 201 11.70 -4.12 7.72
C LYS A 201 11.48 -4.87 6.42
N LEU A 202 12.31 -4.58 5.43
CA LEU A 202 12.34 -5.31 4.17
C LEU A 202 12.86 -6.74 4.41
N ASN A 203 12.16 -7.72 3.86
CA ASN A 203 12.66 -9.09 3.75
C ASN A 203 13.44 -9.23 2.43
N LEU A 204 14.76 -9.32 2.54
CA LEU A 204 15.68 -9.38 1.39
C LEU A 204 15.75 -10.80 0.78
N GLU A 205 15.24 -11.80 1.49
CA GLU A 205 15.23 -13.19 1.02
C GLU A 205 13.92 -13.50 0.30
N ILE A 206 13.90 -13.25 -1.01
CA ILE A 206 12.75 -13.57 -1.87
C ILE A 206 13.06 -14.76 -2.77
N LYS A 207 12.08 -15.68 -2.87
CA LYS A 207 12.09 -16.77 -3.84
C LYS A 207 10.79 -16.72 -4.62
N PHE A 208 10.88 -16.39 -5.90
CA PHE A 208 9.74 -16.50 -6.80
C PHE A 208 9.53 -17.97 -7.14
N LYS A 209 8.33 -18.50 -6.87
CA LYS A 209 7.89 -19.82 -7.32
C LYS A 209 6.74 -19.65 -8.30
N ASP A 210 6.71 -20.47 -9.34
CA ASP A 210 5.57 -20.63 -10.25
C ASP A 210 5.05 -19.31 -10.85
N LEU A 211 5.90 -18.61 -11.59
CA LEU A 211 5.51 -17.44 -12.39
C LEU A 211 4.83 -17.88 -13.69
N THR A 212 3.56 -17.52 -13.85
CA THR A 212 2.80 -17.79 -15.08
C THR A 212 2.83 -16.60 -16.04
N VAL A 213 2.56 -16.85 -17.33
CA VAL A 213 2.40 -15.79 -18.35
C VAL A 213 1.29 -14.80 -17.94
N GLN A 214 0.22 -15.29 -17.32
CA GLN A 214 -0.85 -14.43 -16.80
C GLN A 214 -0.32 -13.50 -15.71
N ASN A 215 0.46 -14.01 -14.74
CA ASN A 215 1.03 -13.16 -13.69
C ASN A 215 1.93 -12.07 -14.26
N PHE A 216 2.72 -12.40 -15.29
CA PHE A 216 3.57 -11.43 -15.95
C PHE A 216 2.75 -10.33 -16.65
N GLY A 217 1.71 -10.72 -17.40
CA GLY A 217 0.79 -9.78 -18.05
C GLY A 217 0.10 -8.86 -17.05
N ASP A 218 -0.44 -9.42 -15.97
CA ASP A 218 -1.12 -8.68 -14.90
C ASP A 218 -0.20 -7.64 -14.25
N ILE A 219 1.07 -8.00 -14.00
CA ILE A 219 2.04 -7.12 -13.34
C ILE A 219 2.47 -5.99 -14.27
N LEU A 220 2.76 -6.29 -15.53
CA LEU A 220 3.12 -5.26 -16.50
C LEU A 220 1.96 -4.27 -16.71
N GLU A 221 0.74 -4.77 -16.86
CA GLU A 221 -0.45 -3.94 -16.97
C GLU A 221 -0.60 -3.06 -15.73
N ALA A 222 -0.52 -3.62 -14.53
CA ALA A 222 -0.65 -2.87 -13.29
C ALA A 222 0.43 -1.77 -13.14
N ILE A 223 1.70 -2.07 -13.46
CA ILE A 223 2.78 -1.07 -13.42
C ILE A 223 2.47 0.08 -14.39
N LEU A 224 2.05 -0.23 -15.62
CA LEU A 224 1.75 0.79 -16.64
C LEU A 224 0.53 1.63 -16.27
N ILE A 225 -0.51 1.03 -15.71
CA ILE A 225 -1.71 1.75 -15.24
C ILE A 225 -1.33 2.73 -14.13
N GLU A 226 -0.65 2.26 -13.08
CA GLU A 226 -0.32 3.13 -11.94
C GLU A 226 0.74 4.18 -12.27
N SER A 227 1.69 3.88 -13.16
CA SER A 227 2.75 4.83 -13.49
C SER A 227 2.33 5.92 -14.47
N ILE A 228 1.48 5.60 -15.44
CA ILE A 228 1.11 6.51 -16.55
C ILE A 228 -0.24 7.19 -16.30
N GLU A 229 -1.09 6.62 -15.43
CA GLU A 229 -2.47 7.08 -15.19
C GLU A 229 -3.23 7.41 -16.50
N PRO A 230 -3.31 6.45 -17.45
CA PRO A 230 -3.89 6.73 -18.75
C PRO A 230 -5.37 7.12 -18.64
N ARG A 231 -5.73 8.30 -19.16
CA ARG A 231 -7.05 8.94 -19.00
C ARG A 231 -8.26 8.06 -19.34
N GLN A 232 -8.11 7.13 -20.28
CA GLN A 232 -9.19 6.25 -20.74
C GLN A 232 -9.28 4.94 -19.96
N ASN A 233 -8.31 4.67 -19.08
CA ASN A 233 -8.28 3.43 -18.34
C ASN A 233 -9.12 3.56 -17.06
N ARG A 234 -10.34 3.03 -17.13
CA ARG A 234 -11.28 3.03 -16.01
C ARG A 234 -11.00 1.92 -14.99
N LYS A 235 -10.10 0.99 -15.30
CA LYS A 235 -9.59 0.00 -14.34
C LYS A 235 -8.56 0.69 -13.44
N GLN A 236 -8.79 0.69 -12.14
CA GLN A 236 -7.69 0.78 -11.18
C GLN A 236 -6.87 -0.52 -11.29
N GLY A 237 -5.55 -0.45 -11.08
CA GLY A 237 -4.71 -1.64 -11.10
C GLY A 237 -5.08 -2.57 -9.94
N ASN A 238 -6.07 -3.44 -10.12
CA ASN A 238 -6.61 -4.35 -9.09
C ASN A 238 -5.53 -5.21 -8.40
N LEU A 239 -4.33 -5.34 -8.99
CA LEU A 239 -3.21 -6.09 -8.43
C LEU A 239 -2.50 -5.40 -7.27
N PHE A 240 -2.59 -4.07 -7.17
CA PHE A 240 -1.78 -3.28 -6.22
C PHE A 240 -2.58 -2.71 -5.05
N TYR A 241 -3.85 -3.09 -4.92
CA TYR A 241 -4.68 -2.66 -3.80
C TYR A 241 -4.00 -3.04 -2.47
N GLY A 242 -3.70 -2.01 -1.68
CA GLY A 242 -3.05 -2.13 -0.39
C GLY A 242 -1.54 -2.35 -0.38
N LEU A 243 -0.87 -2.12 -1.51
CA LEU A 243 0.60 -2.18 -1.58
C LEU A 243 1.26 -0.79 -1.63
N GLU A 244 0.46 0.28 -1.72
CA GLU A 244 0.98 1.64 -1.81
C GLU A 244 1.51 2.12 -0.47
N TYR A 245 2.65 2.81 -0.52
CA TYR A 245 3.20 3.56 0.60
C TYR A 245 3.20 5.05 0.29
N LEU A 246 2.63 5.83 1.21
CA LEU A 246 2.65 7.28 1.18
C LEU A 246 3.99 7.78 1.72
N GLN A 247 4.63 8.69 0.98
CA GLN A 247 5.92 9.23 1.38
C GLN A 247 5.85 9.95 2.73
N GLN A 248 6.88 9.76 3.55
CA GLN A 248 7.15 10.58 4.72
C GLN A 248 8.33 11.52 4.48
N GLU A 249 8.19 12.74 4.96
CA GLU A 249 9.28 13.73 4.93
C GLU A 249 10.40 13.32 5.88
N ALA A 250 11.64 13.31 5.38
CA ALA A 250 12.81 13.00 6.17
C ALA A 250 12.90 13.91 7.43
N PRO A 251 12.97 13.34 8.65
CA PRO A 251 13.00 14.12 9.89
C PRO A 251 14.12 15.18 9.94
N GLU A 252 15.23 14.92 9.25
CA GLU A 252 16.38 15.83 9.15
C GLU A 252 16.03 17.14 8.45
N ILE A 253 15.05 17.15 7.53
CA ILE A 253 14.62 18.35 6.80
C ILE A 253 13.86 19.27 7.77
N LYS A 254 12.89 18.73 8.50
CA LYS A 254 12.14 19.47 9.53
C LYS A 254 13.07 20.05 10.60
N LYS A 255 14.08 19.29 11.01
CA LYS A 255 15.08 19.75 11.98
C LYS A 255 15.86 20.95 11.47
N LYS A 256 16.40 20.88 10.24
CA LYS A 256 17.14 21.98 9.62
C LYS A 256 16.30 23.24 9.45
N LEU A 257 15.04 23.11 9.05
CA LEU A 257 14.12 24.24 8.93
C LEU A 257 13.92 24.94 10.28
N LYS A 258 13.69 24.18 11.36
CA LYS A 258 13.56 24.73 12.72
C LYS A 258 14.83 25.46 13.16
N GLU A 259 16.00 24.87 12.91
CA GLU A 259 17.30 25.50 13.23
C GLU A 259 17.50 26.82 12.47
N GLN A 260 17.12 26.87 11.19
CA GLN A 260 17.18 28.11 10.39
C GLN A 260 16.25 29.20 10.94
N ILE A 261 15.00 28.86 11.25
CA ILE A 261 14.03 29.82 11.82
C ILE A 261 14.54 30.37 13.15
N ILE A 262 15.08 29.52 14.04
CA ILE A 262 15.63 29.97 15.33
C ILE A 262 16.81 30.93 15.10
N ARG A 263 17.70 30.62 14.16
CA ARG A 263 18.84 31.48 13.84
C ARG A 263 18.40 32.84 13.31
N GLU A 264 17.44 32.88 12.39
CA GLU A 264 16.90 34.14 11.85
C GLU A 264 16.20 35.00 12.91
N LEU A 265 15.54 34.39 13.88
CA LEU A 265 14.92 35.10 15.00
C LEU A 265 15.98 35.63 15.98
N THR A 266 17.06 34.88 16.20
CA THR A 266 18.15 35.27 17.10
C THR A 266 19.01 36.37 16.49
N ASP A 267 19.29 36.33 15.18
CA ASP A 267 20.06 37.36 14.48
C ASP A 267 19.30 38.71 14.34
N LYS A 268 18.00 38.73 14.65
CA LYS A 268 17.14 39.93 14.65
C LYS A 268 16.93 40.55 16.04
N LEU A 269 17.47 39.94 17.09
CA LEU A 269 17.45 40.43 18.48
C LEU A 269 18.78 41.09 18.83
#